data_AF-A0A1H5SGT0-F1
#
_entry.id   AF-A0A1H5SGT0-F1
#
_cell.length_a   1.000
_cell.length_b   1.000
_cell.length_c   1.000
_cell.angle_alpha   90.00
_cell.angle_beta   90.00
_cell.angle_gamma   90.00
#
_symmetry.space_group_name_H-M   'P 1'
#
loop_
_entity.id
_entity.type
_entity.pdbx_description
1 polymer ?
#
loop_
_entity_poly.entity_id
_entity_poly.type
_entity_poly.pdbx_seq_one_letter_code
_entity_poly.pdbx_strand_id
1 'polypeptide(L)' 'MAVEHTPTGIVHKGQKGGTTGCGTDTNEHKDHWEDTSKSITCDKKGCKN' A
#
# COMPACT_ATOMS: atom_id res chain seq x y z
N MET A 1 0.02 6.06 -7.59
CA MET A 1 0.20 4.59 -7.65
C MET A 1 -0.39 3.99 -6.39
N ALA A 2 -0.85 2.75 -6.51
CA ALA A 2 -1.45 2.01 -5.43
C ALA A 2 -0.69 0.69 -5.25
N VAL A 3 -0.59 0.23 -4.01
CA VAL A 3 0.06 -1.03 -3.67
C VAL A 3 -0.89 -1.82 -2.79
N GLU A 4 -1.18 -3.05 -3.18
CA GLU A 4 -2.03 -3.97 -2.43
C GLU A 4 -1.17 -4.80 -1.48
N HIS A 5 -1.62 -4.87 -0.23
CA HIS A 5 -1.10 -5.83 0.74
C HIS A 5 -1.86 -7.15 0.56
N THR A 6 -1.27 -8.14 -0.08
CA THR A 6 -1.92 -9.45 -0.37
C THR A 6 -2.52 -10.13 0.86
N PRO A 7 -1.90 -10.12 2.06
CA PRO A 7 -2.45 -10.79 3.24
C PRO A 7 -3.72 -10.13 3.81
N THR A 8 -3.85 -8.80 3.67
CA THR A 8 -5.00 -8.07 4.23
C THR A 8 -6.00 -7.62 3.16
N GLY A 9 -5.61 -7.63 1.88
CA GLY A 9 -6.38 -7.07 0.78
C GLY A 9 -6.51 -5.54 0.80
N ILE A 10 -5.75 -4.85 1.67
CA ILE A 10 -5.81 -3.40 1.80
C ILE A 10 -4.91 -2.77 0.74
N VAL A 11 -5.45 -1.78 0.04
CA VAL A 11 -4.76 -1.04 -1.00
C VAL A 11 -4.31 0.30 -0.42
N HIS A 12 -3.00 0.49 -0.38
CA HIS A 12 -2.33 1.68 0.12
C HIS A 12 -1.89 2.60 -1.03
N LYS A 13 -1.73 3.89 -0.73
CA LYS A 13 -1.20 4.87 -1.69
C LYS A 13 0.31 4.76 -1.68
N GLY A 14 0.92 4.32 -2.77
CA GLY A 14 2.35 4.05 -2.83
C GLY A 14 2.70 3.07 -3.93
N GLN A 15 3.88 2.47 -3.81
CA GLN A 15 4.44 1.46 -4.71
C GLN A 15 5.22 0.43 -3.89
N LYS A 16 5.41 -0.77 -4.43
CA LYS A 16 6.23 -1.83 -3.82
C LYS A 16 7.69 -1.37 -3.67
N GLY A 17 8.30 -1.70 -2.54
CA GLY A 17 9.70 -1.37 -2.25
C GLY A 17 9.93 0.07 -1.79
N GLY A 18 8.88 0.80 -1.40
CA GLY A 18 8.97 2.12 -0.79
C GLY A 18 8.16 2.23 0.50
N THR A 19 7.83 3.46 0.89
CA THR A 19 6.93 3.74 2.01
C THR A 19 5.61 4.29 1.45
N THR A 20 4.49 3.75 1.92
CA THR A 20 3.15 4.23 1.55
C THR A 20 2.87 5.60 2.15
N GLY A 21 1.88 6.31 1.61
CA GLY A 21 1.47 7.64 2.08
C GLY A 21 0.99 7.68 3.54
N CYS A 22 0.57 6.53 4.11
CA CYS A 22 0.23 6.42 5.52
C CYS A 22 1.38 5.94 6.42
N GLY A 23 2.60 5.84 5.88
CA GLY A 23 3.80 5.43 6.64
C GLY A 23 4.02 3.91 6.75
N THR A 24 3.26 3.08 6.03
CA THR A 24 3.54 1.64 5.96
C THR A 24 4.73 1.38 5.06
N ASP A 25 5.74 0.67 5.57
CA ASP A 25 6.90 0.26 4.80
C ASP A 25 6.58 -1.00 3.98
N THR A 26 6.84 -0.95 2.67
CA THR A 26 6.60 -2.06 1.74
C THR A 26 7.89 -2.83 1.39
N ASN A 27 9.01 -2.48 2.02
CA ASN A 27 10.21 -3.32 2.02
C ASN A 27 10.12 -4.41 3.09
N GLU A 28 9.37 -4.18 4.16
CA GLU A 28 9.01 -5.21 5.13
C GLU A 28 8.08 -6.23 4.47
N HIS A 29 8.54 -7.49 4.38
CA HIS A 29 7.83 -8.58 3.68
C HIS A 29 7.45 -8.24 2.23
N LYS A 30 8.44 -8.00 1.36
CA LYS A 30 8.24 -7.62 -0.06
C LYS A 30 7.27 -8.52 -0.83
N ASP A 31 7.20 -9.80 -0.49
CA ASP A 31 6.29 -10.78 -1.11
C ASP A 31 4.81 -10.53 -0.78
N HIS A 32 4.52 -9.77 0.28
CA HIS A 32 3.17 -9.38 0.68
C HIS A 32 2.67 -8.12 -0.05
N TRP A 33 3.50 -7.51 -0.91
CA TRP A 33 3.18 -6.25 -1.56
C TRP A 33 3.19 -6.41 -3.07
N GLU A 34 2.12 -5.96 -3.71
CA GLU A 34 1.91 -6.03 -5.15
C GLU A 34 1.47 -4.66 -5.66
N ASP A 35 2.14 -4.14 -6.70
CA ASP A 35 1.68 -2.90 -7.34
C ASP A 35 0.34 -3.14 -8.02
N THR A 36 -0.62 -2.25 -7.79
CA THR A 36 -1.98 -2.40 -8.28
C THR A 36 -2.52 -1.09 -8.83
N SER A 37 -3.53 -1.20 -9.69
CA SER A 37 -4.31 -0.07 -10.20
C SER A 37 -5.67 0.06 -9.50
N LYS A 38 -5.93 -0.75 -8.47
CA LYS A 38 -7.16 -0.67 -7.66
C LYS A 38 -7.23 0.66 -6.89
N SER A 39 -8.45 1.03 -6.51
CA SER A 39 -8.68 2.20 -5.66
C SER A 39 -8.09 2.01 -4.27
N ILE A 40 -7.62 3.12 -3.67
CA ILE A 40 -7.07 3.13 -2.31
C ILE A 40 -8.19 2.77 -1.32
N THR A 41 -8.05 1.62 -0.65
CA THR A 41 -8.97 1.18 0.41
C THR A 41 -8.46 1.49 1.81
N CYS A 42 -7.19 1.92 1.94
CA CYS A 42 -6.64 2.34 3.22
C CYS A 42 -7.28 3.64 3.73
N ASP A 43 -7.92 3.59 4.90
CA ASP A 43 -8.52 4.75 5.58
C ASP A 43 -7.57 5.52 6.51
N LYS A 44 -6.28 5.16 6.54
CA LYS A 44 -5.29 5.91 7.31
C LYS A 44 -5.03 7.27 6.66
N LYS A 45 -4.92 8.31 7.50
CA LYS A 45 -4.45 9.64 7.07
C LYS A 45 -3.13 9.53 6.30
N GLY A 46 -3.07 10.20 5.16
CA GLY A 46 -1.93 10.17 4.23
C GLY A 46 -2.13 9.25 3.02
N CYS A 47 -2.92 8.18 3.16
CA CYS A 47 -3.40 7.39 2.01
C CYS A 47 -4.66 8.00 1.38
N LYS A 48 -5.64 8.36 2.21
CA LYS A 48 -6.77 9.21 1.84
C LYS A 48 -6.50 10.64 2.32
N ASN A 49 -6.42 11.58 1.38
CA ASN A 49 -6.49 13.02 1.60
C ASN A 49 -7.42 13.62 0.55
#